data_AF-A0A959R1Q3-F1
#
_entry.id   AF-A0A959R1Q3-F1
#
_cell.length_a   1.000
_cell.length_b   1.000
_cell.length_c   1.000
_cell.angle_alpha   90.00
_cell.angle_beta   90.00
_cell.angle_gamma   90.00
#
_symmetry.space_group_name_H-M   'P 1'
#
loop_
_entity.id
_entity.type
_entity.pdbx_description
1 polymer ?
#
loop_
_entity_poly.entity_id
_entity_poly.type
_entity_poly.pdbx_seq_one_letter_code
_entity_poly.pdbx_strand_id
1 'polypeptide(L)'
;MSKKISLICFAIIIVLASANFVSCSKSGTTPPPPPPDPCAGKTITVTAATTAANCTNNGTMTITASGSTGFTYKLSATGTYQASNVFNNLPAGVYTIFVKDAAGCEKSASVTIASTTPITVTASSTPAVNCTNNGTITVTATGGTGFTYKLGAAGTYQPSNVFNNLAAGSYVVFAKEAGGCEASANVNVAANNSIVVSATPTSTTNCQANGTITVNATGSTGFTYKLNAAGTYQVSNVFNNLVAGAYTAFAKDASGCENSVAVTVTANNTIAINNITVPASKCSNNGTITVNATGSTGFTYKLGTGGTYQASNIFTALASGSYTMFVKDAFGCESSAAANVAVNNTAGPLFTNVKNLLAARCVSCHSGPSPAGGHNWTVDCEIVNFSDRINQRAVVIGDMPQGGPPLTATEKAIITNWINAGAKFTD
;
A
#
# COMPACT_ATOMS: atom_id res chain seq x y z
N MET A 1 3.84 14.09 -46.18
CA MET A 1 2.72 15.06 -46.38
C MET A 1 2.64 15.93 -45.12
N SER A 2 3.50 16.94 -44.98
CA SER A 2 3.21 18.37 -45.23
C SER A 2 1.90 18.88 -44.61
N LYS A 3 1.94 19.54 -43.44
CA LYS A 3 1.95 21.01 -43.33
C LYS A 3 1.93 21.52 -41.87
N LYS A 4 2.98 22.31 -41.57
CA LYS A 4 3.07 23.52 -40.73
C LYS A 4 2.91 23.42 -39.20
N ILE A 5 4.08 23.28 -38.57
CA ILE A 5 4.44 23.73 -37.21
C ILE A 5 4.71 25.24 -37.24
N SER A 6 4.19 26.00 -36.28
CA SER A 6 4.61 27.38 -35.97
C SER A 6 5.23 27.37 -34.58
N LEU A 7 6.56 27.48 -34.53
CA LEU A 7 7.37 27.46 -33.31
C LEU A 7 7.90 28.89 -33.08
N ILE A 8 7.47 29.53 -32.00
CA ILE A 8 8.00 30.82 -31.53
C ILE A 8 9.24 30.50 -30.69
N CYS A 9 10.42 30.77 -31.23
CA CYS A 9 11.70 30.75 -30.51
C CYS A 9 12.01 32.17 -30.00
N PHE A 10 12.02 32.37 -28.69
CA PHE A 10 12.80 33.42 -28.04
C PHE A 10 13.85 32.73 -27.17
N ALA A 11 15.09 32.68 -27.68
CA ALA A 11 16.24 32.15 -26.96
C ALA A 11 17.06 33.33 -26.42
N ILE A 12 17.16 33.40 -25.09
CA ILE A 12 18.27 34.01 -24.38
C ILE A 12 19.40 32.97 -24.40
N ILE A 13 20.54 33.25 -25.05
CA ILE A 13 21.84 32.66 -24.68
C ILE A 13 22.96 33.68 -24.92
N ILE A 14 23.67 33.97 -23.82
CA ILE A 14 25.02 34.51 -23.76
C ILE A 14 25.99 33.36 -24.10
N VAL A 15 26.99 33.60 -24.96
CA VAL A 15 28.43 33.26 -24.79
C VAL A 15 29.17 33.42 -26.12
N LEU A 16 30.42 33.82 -25.96
CA LEU A 16 31.44 34.26 -26.90
C LEU A 16 31.79 33.33 -28.08
N ALA A 17 32.31 34.02 -29.10
CA ALA A 17 33.46 33.70 -29.95
C ALA A 17 33.32 32.79 -31.19
N SER A 18 33.85 33.37 -32.28
CA SER A 18 34.42 32.78 -33.51
C SER A 18 33.52 32.52 -34.73
N ALA A 19 33.56 33.51 -35.63
CA ALA A 19 33.73 33.41 -37.09
C ALA A 19 32.69 32.65 -37.94
N ASN A 20 31.85 33.43 -38.65
CA ASN A 20 32.00 33.68 -40.09
C ASN A 20 30.73 34.34 -40.64
N PHE A 21 30.69 35.67 -40.65
CA PHE A 21 29.79 36.42 -41.52
C PHE A 21 30.55 36.88 -42.75
N VAL A 22 30.02 36.47 -43.90
CA VAL A 22 30.44 36.84 -45.24
C VAL A 22 30.50 38.36 -45.37
N SER A 23 31.66 38.83 -45.80
CA SER A 23 31.98 40.22 -46.05
C SER A 23 31.11 40.79 -47.18
N CYS A 24 30.28 41.77 -46.86
CA CYS A 24 29.86 42.77 -47.83
C CYS A 24 30.89 43.91 -47.75
N SER A 25 31.78 43.99 -48.74
CA SER A 25 32.79 45.03 -48.85
C SER A 25 32.11 46.38 -49.07
N LYS A 26 31.84 47.10 -47.98
CA LYS A 26 31.54 48.52 -48.06
C LYS A 26 32.85 49.29 -48.04
N SER A 27 33.16 49.83 -49.22
CA SER A 27 34.17 50.85 -49.50
C SER A 27 34.51 51.74 -48.29
N GLY A 28 35.79 51.67 -47.92
CA GLY A 28 36.60 52.67 -47.21
C GLY A 28 35.89 53.87 -46.57
N THR A 29 35.52 53.73 -45.31
CA THR A 29 35.82 54.73 -44.27
C THR A 29 36.20 53.97 -43.01
N THR A 30 37.36 54.25 -42.43
CA THR A 30 37.68 53.81 -41.08
C THR A 30 36.54 54.25 -40.15
N PRO A 31 36.01 53.38 -39.26
CA PRO A 31 35.07 53.83 -38.26
C PRO A 31 35.67 55.06 -37.57
N PRO A 32 34.93 56.16 -37.42
CA PRO A 32 35.45 57.30 -36.67
C PRO A 32 35.96 56.80 -35.32
N PRO A 33 37.12 57.28 -34.83
CA PRO A 33 37.66 56.85 -33.56
C PRO A 33 36.55 56.95 -32.50
N PRO A 34 36.44 55.95 -31.59
CA PRO A 34 35.47 56.03 -30.51
C PRO A 34 35.62 57.39 -29.82
N PRO A 35 34.50 58.05 -29.43
CA PRO A 35 34.57 59.34 -28.76
C PRO A 35 35.59 59.25 -27.61
N PRO A 36 36.48 60.24 -27.45
CA PRO A 36 37.45 60.23 -26.36
C PRO A 36 36.70 60.03 -25.04
N ASP A 37 37.16 59.07 -24.23
CA ASP A 37 36.56 58.78 -22.93
C ASP A 37 36.50 60.09 -22.13
N PRO A 38 35.29 60.60 -21.78
CA PRO A 38 35.15 61.85 -21.06
C PRO A 38 35.80 61.81 -19.66
N CYS A 39 36.14 60.62 -19.16
CA CYS A 39 36.84 60.39 -17.92
C CYS A 39 38.37 60.25 -18.05
N ALA A 40 38.94 60.20 -19.26
CA ALA A 40 40.37 59.95 -19.44
C ALA A 40 41.23 61.00 -18.74
N GLY A 41 42.08 60.56 -17.81
CA GLY A 41 42.99 61.42 -17.04
C GLY A 41 42.35 62.21 -15.89
N LYS A 42 41.04 62.05 -15.62
CA LYS A 42 40.36 62.69 -14.49
C LYS A 42 40.29 61.78 -13.27
N THR A 43 40.74 62.27 -12.13
CA THR A 43 40.59 61.60 -10.83
C THR A 43 39.43 62.23 -10.07
N ILE A 44 38.20 61.79 -10.35
CA ILE A 44 37.01 62.22 -9.59
C ILE A 44 36.91 61.41 -8.30
N THR A 45 36.88 62.08 -7.16
CA THR A 45 36.65 61.48 -5.85
C THR A 45 35.24 61.80 -5.38
N VAL A 46 34.51 60.80 -4.88
CA VAL A 46 33.14 60.94 -4.36
C VAL A 46 33.10 60.48 -2.91
N THR A 47 32.64 61.35 -2.02
CA THR A 47 32.33 61.02 -0.63
C THR A 47 30.92 61.51 -0.28
N ALA A 48 30.36 61.01 0.81
CA ALA A 48 29.06 61.46 1.28
C ALA A 48 29.05 61.54 2.81
N ALA A 49 28.42 62.60 3.32
CA ALA A 49 28.06 62.72 4.73
C ALA A 49 26.56 62.44 4.87
N THR A 50 26.19 61.63 5.86
CA THR A 50 24.79 61.22 6.08
C THR A 50 24.33 61.54 7.48
N THR A 51 23.06 61.91 7.63
CA THR A 51 22.36 61.84 8.92
C THR A 51 21.48 60.59 8.94
N ALA A 52 21.43 59.91 10.09
CA ALA A 52 20.59 58.73 10.25
C ALA A 52 19.11 59.11 10.11
N ALA A 53 18.33 58.22 9.51
CA ALA A 53 16.90 58.38 9.37
C ALA A 53 16.16 57.75 10.55
N ASN A 54 15.10 58.41 10.99
CA ASN A 54 14.08 57.78 11.81
C ASN A 54 12.97 57.18 10.91
N CYS A 55 11.89 56.76 11.55
CA CYS A 55 10.74 56.17 10.86
C CYS A 55 9.92 57.12 9.97
N THR A 56 10.16 58.43 10.02
CA THR A 56 9.57 59.40 9.11
C THR A 56 10.48 59.68 7.92
N ASN A 57 11.48 58.82 7.68
CA ASN A 57 12.44 58.91 6.59
C ASN A 57 13.19 60.24 6.56
N ASN A 58 13.48 60.84 7.72
CA ASN A 58 14.10 62.18 7.77
C ASN A 58 15.63 62.18 7.54
N GLY A 59 16.20 61.09 7.03
CA GLY A 59 17.64 61.01 6.74
C GLY A 59 18.03 62.01 5.65
N THR A 60 19.25 62.51 5.76
CA THR A 60 19.83 63.41 4.76
C THR A 60 21.16 62.88 4.27
N MET A 61 21.50 63.21 3.03
CA MET A 61 22.78 62.89 2.42
C MET A 61 23.31 64.11 1.70
N THR A 62 24.55 64.49 2.01
CA THR A 62 25.29 65.54 1.31
C THR A 62 26.48 64.90 0.60
N ILE A 63 26.46 64.93 -0.73
CA ILE A 63 27.51 64.36 -1.57
C ILE A 63 28.61 65.41 -1.77
N THR A 64 29.86 65.01 -1.64
CA THR A 64 31.02 65.84 -1.96
C THR A 64 31.77 65.20 -3.10
N ALA A 65 31.97 65.95 -4.18
CA ALA A 65 32.71 65.53 -5.35
C ALA A 65 33.86 66.50 -5.65
N SER A 66 35.03 65.97 -6.00
CA SER A 66 36.21 66.77 -6.35
C SER A 66 36.93 66.18 -7.56
N GLY A 67 37.89 66.93 -8.13
CA GLY A 67 38.68 66.51 -9.29
C GLY A 67 38.10 66.91 -10.67
N SER A 68 36.98 67.64 -10.71
CA SER A 68 36.38 68.25 -11.91
C SER A 68 35.44 69.40 -11.49
N THR A 69 34.67 69.97 -12.44
CA THR A 69 33.70 71.04 -12.19
C THR A 69 32.34 70.76 -12.84
N GLY A 70 31.30 71.47 -12.41
CA GLY A 70 29.94 71.35 -12.95
C GLY A 70 29.28 70.01 -12.63
N PHE A 71 29.49 69.50 -11.41
CA PHE A 71 28.92 68.23 -10.97
C PHE A 71 27.40 68.27 -10.83
N THR A 72 26.77 67.16 -11.21
CA THR A 72 25.37 66.84 -11.01
C THR A 72 25.25 65.48 -10.32
N TYR A 73 24.17 65.26 -9.58
CA TYR A 73 24.04 64.15 -8.65
C TYR A 73 22.71 63.41 -8.83
N LYS A 74 22.69 62.08 -8.59
CA LYS A 74 21.46 61.27 -8.47
C LYS A 74 21.66 60.10 -7.49
N LEU A 75 20.57 59.56 -6.94
CA LEU A 75 20.57 58.50 -5.92
C LEU A 75 20.31 57.07 -6.43
N SER A 76 20.13 56.91 -7.75
CA SER A 76 19.91 55.59 -8.35
C SER A 76 20.31 55.59 -9.83
N ALA A 77 20.50 54.40 -10.40
CA ALA A 77 20.86 54.25 -11.81
C ALA A 77 19.81 54.87 -12.75
N THR A 78 18.52 54.72 -12.41
CA THR A 78 17.36 55.21 -13.17
C THR A 78 16.87 56.59 -12.76
N GLY A 79 17.49 57.20 -11.74
CA GLY A 79 17.12 58.52 -11.24
C GLY A 79 17.51 59.67 -12.18
N THR A 80 16.98 60.86 -11.90
CA THR A 80 17.31 62.09 -12.60
C THR A 80 18.47 62.83 -11.93
N TYR A 81 19.30 63.47 -12.75
CA TYR A 81 20.37 64.32 -12.27
C TYR A 81 19.83 65.66 -11.76
N GLN A 82 20.34 66.10 -10.61
CA GLN A 82 20.09 67.43 -10.06
C GLN A 82 21.41 68.16 -9.76
N ALA A 83 21.37 69.49 -9.76
CA ALA A 83 22.53 70.32 -9.43
C ALA A 83 22.84 70.33 -7.91
N SER A 84 21.81 70.19 -7.07
CA SER A 84 21.98 70.12 -5.61
C SER A 84 22.69 68.83 -5.22
N ASN A 85 23.71 68.95 -4.37
CA ASN A 85 24.41 67.82 -3.78
C ASN A 85 23.75 67.31 -2.48
N VAL A 86 22.67 67.96 -2.04
CA VAL A 86 21.91 67.58 -0.84
C VAL A 86 20.64 66.84 -1.23
N PHE A 87 20.42 65.70 -0.58
CA PHE A 87 19.20 64.91 -0.64
C PHE A 87 18.59 64.79 0.75
N ASN A 88 17.30 65.08 0.84
CA ASN A 88 16.54 65.07 2.09
C ASN A 88 15.43 64.02 2.03
N ASN A 89 14.85 63.72 3.19
CA ASN A 89 13.74 62.78 3.34
C ASN A 89 14.06 61.36 2.83
N LEU A 90 15.29 60.92 3.10
CA LEU A 90 15.75 59.60 2.72
C LEU A 90 15.44 58.57 3.82
N PRO A 91 14.74 57.47 3.49
CA PRO A 91 14.64 56.31 4.36
C PRO A 91 16.00 55.74 4.75
N ALA A 92 16.08 55.07 5.89
CA ALA A 92 17.24 54.24 6.23
C ALA A 92 17.43 53.15 5.17
N GLY A 93 18.67 52.92 4.75
CA GLY A 93 18.96 51.98 3.66
C GLY A 93 20.29 52.22 2.99
N VAL A 94 20.60 51.39 2.00
CA VAL A 94 21.81 51.49 1.18
C VAL A 94 21.45 52.14 -0.15
N TYR A 95 22.14 53.23 -0.49
CA TYR A 95 21.95 53.99 -1.71
C TYR A 95 23.18 53.84 -2.61
N THR A 96 22.96 53.76 -3.91
CA THR A 96 24.03 53.89 -4.90
C THR A 96 23.95 55.28 -5.52
N ILE A 97 24.84 56.16 -5.11
CA ILE A 97 24.90 57.53 -5.63
C ILE A 97 25.70 57.56 -6.93
N PHE A 98 25.33 58.47 -7.83
CA PHE A 98 26.06 58.76 -9.06
C PHE A 98 26.35 60.26 -9.15
N VAL A 99 27.57 60.58 -9.56
CA VAL A 99 28.07 61.94 -9.75
C VAL A 99 28.55 62.06 -11.19
N LYS A 100 28.06 63.08 -11.90
CA LYS A 100 28.43 63.35 -13.29
C LYS A 100 28.94 64.78 -13.45
N ASP A 101 30.13 64.95 -14.00
CA ASP A 101 30.71 66.27 -14.26
C ASP A 101 30.20 66.93 -15.57
N ALA A 102 30.61 68.16 -15.83
CA ALA A 102 30.20 68.90 -17.04
C ALA A 102 30.72 68.26 -18.35
N ALA A 103 31.79 67.47 -18.31
CA ALA A 103 32.32 66.75 -19.47
C ALA A 103 31.59 65.42 -19.72
N GLY A 104 30.71 65.01 -18.80
CA GLY A 104 29.93 63.79 -18.89
C GLY A 104 30.56 62.57 -18.23
N CYS A 105 31.67 62.73 -17.49
CA CYS A 105 32.28 61.65 -16.73
C CYS A 105 31.46 61.31 -15.49
N GLU A 106 31.04 60.04 -15.36
CA GLU A 106 30.18 59.55 -14.28
C GLU A 106 30.94 58.60 -13.34
N LYS A 107 30.78 58.79 -12.03
CA LYS A 107 31.28 57.90 -10.97
C LYS A 107 30.16 57.54 -10.01
N SER A 108 30.24 56.35 -9.42
CA SER A 108 29.28 55.89 -8.42
C SER A 108 29.95 55.48 -7.11
N ALA A 109 29.18 55.57 -6.02
CA ALA A 109 29.60 55.11 -4.69
C ALA A 109 28.39 54.52 -3.93
N SER A 110 28.64 53.54 -3.07
CA SER A 110 27.63 53.01 -2.15
C SER A 110 27.67 53.76 -0.84
N VAL A 111 26.53 54.25 -0.36
CA VAL A 111 26.41 55.03 0.87
C VAL A 111 25.22 54.51 1.68
N THR A 112 25.42 54.28 2.98
CA THR A 112 24.37 53.78 3.87
C THR A 112 23.84 54.90 4.75
N ILE A 113 22.52 55.06 4.79
CA ILE A 113 21.81 55.86 5.80
C ILE A 113 21.39 54.92 6.92
N ALA A 114 21.98 55.11 8.10
CA ALA A 114 21.65 54.33 9.29
C ALA A 114 20.24 54.64 9.79
N SER A 115 19.63 53.69 10.53
CA SER A 115 18.38 53.93 11.25
C SER A 115 18.66 54.39 12.69
N THR A 116 17.95 55.39 13.19
CA THR A 116 17.99 55.78 14.61
C THR A 116 17.14 54.89 15.51
N THR A 117 16.22 54.11 14.94
CA THR A 117 15.32 53.17 15.66
C THR A 117 15.40 51.77 15.04
N PRO A 118 16.50 51.04 15.25
CA PRO A 118 16.61 49.67 14.75
C PRO A 118 15.64 48.76 15.50
N ILE A 119 14.55 48.34 14.83
CA ILE A 119 13.58 47.39 15.41
C ILE A 119 14.10 45.97 15.24
N THR A 120 14.10 45.20 16.33
CA THR A 120 14.30 43.74 16.29
C THR A 120 12.99 43.04 16.62
N VAL A 121 12.61 42.04 15.84
CA VAL A 121 11.42 41.21 16.07
C VAL A 121 11.83 39.76 16.23
N THR A 122 11.33 39.13 17.29
CA THR A 122 11.39 37.68 17.49
C THR A 122 9.99 37.15 17.78
N ALA A 123 9.78 35.86 17.57
CA ALA A 123 8.51 35.23 17.85
C ALA A 123 8.71 33.80 18.36
N SER A 124 7.86 33.41 19.30
CA SER A 124 7.76 32.06 19.84
C SER A 124 6.36 31.53 19.62
N SER A 125 6.21 30.21 19.44
CA SER A 125 4.92 29.59 19.21
C SER A 125 4.68 28.37 20.09
N THR A 126 3.42 28.07 20.36
CA THR A 126 2.97 26.77 20.88
C THR A 126 2.50 25.88 19.74
N PRO A 127 2.70 24.54 19.81
CA PRO A 127 2.20 23.63 18.79
C PRO A 127 0.68 23.67 18.65
N ALA A 128 0.18 23.49 17.43
CA ALA A 128 -1.24 23.38 17.13
C ALA A 128 -1.64 21.92 16.96
N VAL A 129 -2.73 21.51 17.62
CA VAL A 129 -3.39 20.24 17.34
C VAL A 129 -4.13 20.35 16.00
N ASN A 130 -3.81 19.46 15.06
CA ASN A 130 -4.22 19.59 13.65
C ASN A 130 -5.74 19.76 13.42
N CYS A 131 -6.59 19.23 14.29
CA CYS A 131 -8.05 19.36 14.14
C CYS A 131 -8.65 20.58 14.85
N THR A 132 -7.95 21.22 15.79
CA THR A 132 -8.49 22.34 16.59
C THR A 132 -7.83 23.68 16.29
N ASN A 133 -6.68 23.68 15.59
CA ASN A 133 -5.92 24.89 15.29
C ASN A 133 -5.66 25.73 16.55
N ASN A 134 -5.36 25.10 17.69
CA ASN A 134 -5.20 25.79 18.97
C ASN A 134 -3.79 26.34 19.21
N GLY A 135 -2.95 26.43 18.17
CA GLY A 135 -1.62 27.00 18.29
C GLY A 135 -1.67 28.50 18.58
N THR A 136 -0.63 28.98 19.22
CA THR A 136 -0.45 30.41 19.53
C THR A 136 0.91 30.91 19.07
N ILE A 137 0.99 32.19 18.72
CA ILE A 137 2.25 32.90 18.47
C ILE A 137 2.29 34.10 19.41
N THR A 138 3.40 34.28 20.11
CA THR A 138 3.73 35.47 20.91
C THR A 138 4.92 36.18 20.28
N VAL A 139 4.75 37.46 19.97
CA VAL A 139 5.75 38.32 19.34
C VAL A 139 6.47 39.15 20.40
N THR A 140 7.78 39.31 20.25
CA THR A 140 8.60 40.21 21.05
C THR A 140 9.27 41.21 20.10
N ALA A 141 9.07 42.50 20.34
CA ALA A 141 9.69 43.57 19.57
C ALA A 141 10.48 44.52 20.49
N THR A 142 11.67 44.93 20.06
CA THR A 142 12.55 45.86 20.79
C THR A 142 13.09 46.94 19.85
N GLY A 143 13.65 48.03 20.40
CA GLY A 143 14.26 49.12 19.62
C GLY A 143 13.32 50.26 19.20
N GLY A 144 12.09 50.27 19.73
CA GLY A 144 11.07 51.29 19.52
C GLY A 144 10.04 51.29 20.65
N THR A 145 8.96 52.07 20.53
CA THR A 145 7.87 52.13 21.53
C THR A 145 6.49 52.14 20.87
N GLY A 146 5.47 51.68 21.63
CA GLY A 146 4.08 51.68 21.14
C GLY A 146 3.85 50.73 19.96
N PHE A 147 4.43 49.53 20.03
CA PHE A 147 4.30 48.54 18.96
C PHE A 147 2.85 48.07 18.76
N THR A 148 2.49 47.92 17.50
CA THR A 148 1.32 47.16 17.03
C THR A 148 1.79 46.00 16.18
N TYR A 149 1.02 44.92 16.14
CA TYR A 149 1.43 43.65 15.54
C TYR A 149 0.41 43.18 14.52
N LYS A 150 0.87 42.54 13.45
CA LYS A 150 -0.01 41.83 12.50
C LYS A 150 0.59 40.48 12.13
N LEU A 151 -0.28 39.57 11.70
CA LEU A 151 0.07 38.24 11.22
C LEU A 151 -0.14 38.17 9.70
N GLY A 152 0.93 37.87 8.96
CA GLY A 152 0.93 37.85 7.50
C GLY A 152 0.91 39.24 6.87
N ALA A 153 1.29 39.31 5.59
CA ALA A 153 1.39 40.59 4.86
C ALA A 153 0.03 41.32 4.72
N ALA A 154 -1.05 40.54 4.57
CA ALA A 154 -2.43 41.03 4.45
C ALA A 154 -3.17 41.16 5.79
N GLY A 155 -2.48 40.90 6.92
CA GLY A 155 -3.08 40.99 8.25
C GLY A 155 -3.38 42.43 8.69
N THR A 156 -4.30 42.58 9.63
CA THR A 156 -4.58 43.85 10.29
C THR A 156 -3.71 44.02 11.53
N TYR A 157 -3.33 45.26 11.83
CA TYR A 157 -2.59 45.55 13.07
C TYR A 157 -3.51 45.53 14.28
N GLN A 158 -3.01 44.97 15.36
CA GLN A 158 -3.63 44.93 16.68
C GLN A 158 -2.61 45.32 17.76
N PRO A 159 -3.05 45.86 18.91
CA PRO A 159 -2.15 46.16 20.03
C PRO A 159 -1.57 44.90 20.70
N SER A 160 -2.30 43.78 20.68
CA SER A 160 -1.86 42.52 21.28
C SER A 160 -0.71 41.90 20.49
N ASN A 161 0.34 41.48 21.21
CA ASN A 161 1.46 40.73 20.65
C ASN A 161 1.20 39.21 20.57
N VAL A 162 0.00 38.76 20.93
CA VAL A 162 -0.40 37.35 20.91
C VAL A 162 -1.44 37.10 19.82
N PHE A 163 -1.20 36.07 19.01
CA PHE A 163 -2.12 35.52 18.01
C PHE A 163 -2.54 34.11 18.44
N ASN A 164 -3.84 33.86 18.48
CA ASN A 164 -4.44 32.60 18.93
C ASN A 164 -5.15 31.89 17.76
N ASN A 165 -5.55 30.64 17.99
CA ASN A 165 -6.33 29.84 17.05
C ASN A 165 -5.63 29.61 15.70
N LEU A 166 -4.32 29.36 15.75
CA LEU A 166 -3.49 29.13 14.58
C LEU A 166 -3.38 27.64 14.26
N ALA A 167 -3.55 27.32 12.99
CA ALA A 167 -3.22 26.01 12.46
C ALA A 167 -1.72 25.75 12.50
N ALA A 168 -1.31 24.50 12.37
CA ALA A 168 0.09 24.18 12.15
C ALA A 168 0.56 24.76 10.80
N GLY A 169 1.72 25.41 10.80
CA GLY A 169 2.25 26.05 9.60
C GLY A 169 3.29 27.12 9.89
N SER A 170 3.85 27.65 8.80
CA SER A 170 4.80 28.76 8.85
C SER A 170 4.07 30.10 8.70
N TYR A 171 4.39 31.02 9.59
CA TYR A 171 3.82 32.36 9.65
C TYR A 171 4.93 33.40 9.58
N VAL A 172 4.55 34.60 9.14
CA VAL A 172 5.37 35.81 9.25
C VAL A 172 4.62 36.77 10.14
N VAL A 173 5.24 37.20 11.22
CA VAL A 173 4.70 38.26 12.07
C VAL A 173 5.40 39.57 11.76
N PHE A 174 4.69 40.67 11.95
CA PHE A 174 5.23 42.01 11.79
C PHE A 174 4.97 42.80 13.08
N ALA A 175 5.93 43.65 13.45
CA ALA A 175 5.77 44.64 14.50
C ALA A 175 6.05 46.02 13.92
N LYS A 176 5.12 46.94 14.13
CA LYS A 176 5.19 48.33 13.70
C LYS A 176 5.17 49.25 14.91
N GLU A 177 6.19 50.06 15.07
CA GLU A 177 6.23 51.05 16.15
C GLU A 177 5.38 52.29 15.84
N ALA A 178 5.13 53.12 16.85
CA ALA A 178 4.32 54.33 16.71
C ALA A 178 4.88 55.34 15.68
N GLY A 179 6.21 55.39 15.52
CA GLY A 179 6.88 56.22 14.52
C GLY A 179 6.72 55.74 13.07
N GLY A 180 6.25 54.51 12.85
CA GLY A 180 5.93 53.98 11.53
C GLY A 180 6.90 52.93 10.98
N CYS A 181 8.06 52.72 11.61
CA CYS A 181 8.99 51.65 11.20
C CYS A 181 8.37 50.28 11.45
N GLU A 182 8.61 49.35 10.54
CA GLU A 182 8.14 47.98 10.61
C GLU A 182 9.30 47.00 10.43
N ALA A 183 9.29 45.92 11.21
CA ALA A 183 10.15 44.76 11.01
C ALA A 183 9.33 43.48 11.13
N SER A 184 9.88 42.37 10.66
CA SER A 184 9.20 41.08 10.62
C SER A 184 10.07 39.93 11.11
N ALA A 185 9.42 38.84 11.50
CA ALA A 185 10.06 37.58 11.85
C ALA A 185 9.26 36.40 11.34
N ASN A 186 9.96 35.36 10.91
CA ASN A 186 9.36 34.06 10.59
C ASN A 186 9.19 33.24 11.88
N VAL A 187 8.09 32.49 11.97
CA VAL A 187 7.82 31.57 13.08
C VAL A 187 7.04 30.37 12.57
N ASN A 188 7.32 29.19 13.12
CA ASN A 188 6.66 27.96 12.70
C ASN A 188 5.85 27.36 13.86
N VAL A 189 4.54 27.32 13.69
CA VAL A 189 3.61 26.62 14.58
C VAL A 189 3.69 25.13 14.22
N ALA A 190 4.31 24.33 15.10
CA ALA A 190 4.46 22.90 14.87
C ALA A 190 3.11 22.17 14.94
N ALA A 191 2.95 21.11 14.14
CA ALA A 191 1.82 20.21 14.26
C ALA A 191 2.00 19.30 15.49
N ASN A 192 0.96 19.21 16.33
CA ASN A 192 0.86 18.24 17.41
C ASN A 192 -0.19 17.20 17.03
N ASN A 193 0.21 16.20 16.23
CA ASN A 193 -0.65 15.08 15.86
C ASN A 193 -0.30 13.85 16.70
N SER A 194 -0.67 13.90 17.97
CA SER A 194 -0.20 12.93 18.97
C SER A 194 -0.99 11.62 18.97
N ILE A 195 -2.16 11.54 18.30
CA ILE A 195 -2.99 10.33 18.35
C ILE A 195 -2.31 9.19 17.60
N VAL A 196 -1.83 8.20 18.35
CA VAL A 196 -1.35 6.91 17.82
C VAL A 196 -2.42 5.86 18.12
N VAL A 197 -2.86 5.14 17.10
CA VAL A 197 -3.88 4.09 17.21
C VAL A 197 -3.28 2.73 16.92
N SER A 198 -3.57 1.76 17.76
CA SER A 198 -3.27 0.34 17.54
C SER A 198 -4.54 -0.47 17.75
N ALA A 199 -4.63 -1.61 17.06
CA ALA A 199 -5.78 -2.50 17.16
C ALA A 199 -5.28 -3.94 17.23
N THR A 200 -5.77 -4.68 18.22
CA THR A 200 -5.41 -6.08 18.46
C THR A 200 -6.64 -6.96 18.22
N PRO A 201 -6.66 -7.77 17.15
CA PRO A 201 -7.76 -8.67 16.88
C PRO A 201 -7.61 -10.01 17.62
N THR A 202 -8.72 -10.67 17.90
CA THR A 202 -8.78 -12.11 18.16
C THR A 202 -9.43 -12.79 16.97
N SER A 203 -8.95 -13.99 16.62
CA SER A 203 -9.53 -14.76 15.51
C SER A 203 -10.94 -15.23 15.84
N THR A 204 -11.80 -15.31 14.83
CA THR A 204 -13.06 -16.06 14.98
C THR A 204 -12.74 -17.55 15.06
N THR A 205 -13.46 -18.29 15.90
CA THR A 205 -13.48 -19.76 15.80
C THR A 205 -14.68 -20.20 14.98
N ASN A 206 -14.60 -21.38 14.37
CA ASN A 206 -15.73 -22.11 13.75
C ASN A 206 -16.76 -21.21 13.03
N CYS A 207 -16.31 -20.32 12.14
CA CYS A 207 -17.17 -19.43 11.34
C CYS A 207 -18.14 -18.54 12.14
N GLN A 208 -17.94 -18.40 13.44
CA GLN A 208 -18.82 -17.62 14.30
C GLN A 208 -18.43 -16.15 14.27
N ALA A 209 -19.41 -15.28 14.46
CA ALA A 209 -19.17 -13.88 14.77
C ALA A 209 -18.77 -13.77 16.25
N ASN A 210 -17.60 -14.29 16.63
CA ASN A 210 -17.09 -14.26 18.01
C ASN A 210 -15.67 -13.67 18.11
N GLY A 211 -15.14 -13.17 17.00
CA GLY A 211 -13.90 -12.40 17.01
C GLY A 211 -14.10 -11.09 17.76
N THR A 212 -13.01 -10.54 18.26
CA THR A 212 -12.99 -9.26 18.94
C THR A 212 -11.88 -8.38 18.37
N ILE A 213 -12.05 -7.06 18.47
CA ILE A 213 -10.97 -6.10 18.26
C ILE A 213 -10.90 -5.23 19.50
N THR A 214 -9.73 -5.20 20.14
CA THR A 214 -9.41 -4.22 21.18
C THR A 214 -8.57 -3.11 20.56
N VAL A 215 -9.10 -1.89 20.59
CA VAL A 215 -8.43 -0.69 20.09
C VAL A 215 -7.71 0.00 21.24
N ASN A 216 -6.50 0.50 21.02
CA ASN A 216 -5.79 1.33 21.99
C ASN A 216 -5.36 2.63 21.29
N ALA A 217 -5.52 3.75 22.00
CA ALA A 217 -5.08 5.05 21.51
C ALA A 217 -4.26 5.77 22.59
N THR A 218 -3.19 6.44 22.16
CA THR A 218 -2.31 7.24 23.04
C THR A 218 -2.08 8.63 22.47
N GLY A 219 -1.51 9.52 23.28
CA GLY A 219 -1.09 10.86 22.88
C GLY A 219 -2.13 11.97 23.08
N SER A 220 -3.35 11.62 23.47
CA SER A 220 -4.39 12.55 23.94
C SER A 220 -5.20 11.87 25.05
N THR A 221 -6.32 12.47 25.45
CA THR A 221 -7.21 11.96 26.52
C THR A 221 -8.68 12.00 26.11
N GLY A 222 -9.51 11.20 26.77
CA GLY A 222 -10.95 11.17 26.52
C GLY A 222 -11.31 10.50 25.18
N PHE A 223 -10.62 9.41 24.84
CA PHE A 223 -10.86 8.69 23.60
C PHE A 223 -12.21 7.99 23.55
N THR A 224 -12.84 8.07 22.39
CA THR A 224 -13.96 7.24 21.95
C THR A 224 -13.54 6.48 20.70
N TYR A 225 -14.15 5.33 20.45
CA TYR A 225 -13.74 4.40 19.40
C TYR A 225 -14.92 4.06 18.51
N LYS A 226 -14.67 3.86 17.22
CA LYS A 226 -15.62 3.26 16.28
C LYS A 226 -14.91 2.25 15.39
N LEU A 227 -15.68 1.34 14.82
CA LEU A 227 -15.19 0.38 13.83
C LEU A 227 -15.83 0.67 12.47
N ASN A 228 -15.00 0.77 11.44
CA ASN A 228 -15.34 1.20 10.08
C ASN A 228 -15.88 2.64 10.00
N ALA A 229 -15.84 3.23 8.80
CA ALA A 229 -16.21 4.64 8.61
C ALA A 229 -17.68 4.93 8.97
N ALA A 230 -18.57 3.96 8.71
CA ALA A 230 -20.01 4.05 9.00
C ALA A 230 -20.39 3.66 10.45
N GLY A 231 -19.42 3.24 11.27
CA GLY A 231 -19.67 2.85 12.66
C GLY A 231 -20.01 4.02 13.57
N THR A 232 -20.64 3.72 14.71
CA THR A 232 -20.92 4.69 15.77
C THR A 232 -19.80 4.71 16.80
N TYR A 233 -19.58 5.89 17.40
CA TYR A 233 -18.62 6.06 18.47
C TYR A 233 -19.14 5.51 19.79
N GLN A 234 -18.27 4.81 20.51
CA GLN A 234 -18.51 4.31 21.86
C GLN A 234 -17.31 4.56 22.76
N VAL A 235 -17.52 4.59 24.08
CA VAL A 235 -16.44 4.77 25.07
C VAL A 235 -15.62 3.48 25.22
N SER A 236 -16.27 2.31 25.13
CA SER A 236 -15.57 1.03 25.18
C SER A 236 -14.61 0.90 24.01
N ASN A 237 -13.38 0.47 24.30
CA ASN A 237 -12.36 0.22 23.30
C ASN A 237 -12.41 -1.21 22.74
N VAL A 238 -13.34 -2.03 23.21
CA VAL A 238 -13.52 -3.42 22.77
C VAL A 238 -14.76 -3.54 21.89
N PHE A 239 -14.57 -4.11 20.70
CA PHE A 239 -15.62 -4.49 19.77
C PHE A 239 -15.74 -6.02 19.77
N ASN A 240 -16.95 -6.51 20.04
CA ASN A 240 -17.24 -7.94 20.13
C ASN A 240 -18.12 -8.39 18.96
N ASN A 241 -18.28 -9.71 18.84
CA ASN A 241 -19.13 -10.38 17.88
C ASN A 241 -18.78 -10.07 16.42
N LEU A 242 -17.48 -10.02 16.12
CA LEU A 242 -16.98 -9.75 14.78
C LEU A 242 -16.82 -11.05 13.99
N VAL A 243 -17.14 -10.98 12.71
CA VAL A 243 -16.84 -12.03 11.73
C VAL A 243 -15.41 -11.87 11.23
N ALA A 244 -14.85 -12.91 10.61
CA ALA A 244 -13.57 -12.77 9.93
C ALA A 244 -13.69 -11.77 8.77
N GLY A 245 -12.74 -10.85 8.67
CA GLY A 245 -12.79 -9.76 7.70
C GLY A 245 -11.80 -8.64 8.00
N ALA A 246 -11.70 -7.71 7.06
CA ALA A 246 -10.94 -6.48 7.21
C ALA A 246 -11.81 -5.40 7.86
N TYR A 247 -11.22 -4.69 8.82
CA TYR A 247 -11.84 -3.61 9.56
C TYR A 247 -10.89 -2.41 9.63
N THR A 248 -11.45 -1.22 9.83
CA THR A 248 -10.68 -0.02 10.17
C THR A 248 -11.09 0.45 11.55
N ALA A 249 -10.17 0.43 12.51
CA ALA A 249 -10.39 0.94 13.85
C ALA A 249 -10.07 2.43 13.91
N PHE A 250 -10.99 3.23 14.45
CA PHE A 250 -10.81 4.67 14.64
C PHE A 250 -10.79 5.00 16.13
N ALA A 251 -9.97 5.97 16.50
CA ALA A 251 -10.00 6.58 17.82
C ALA A 251 -10.14 8.09 17.67
N LYS A 252 -11.05 8.68 18.44
CA LYS A 252 -11.34 10.10 18.48
C LYS A 252 -11.19 10.64 19.89
N ASP A 253 -10.38 11.68 20.08
CA ASP A 253 -10.16 12.28 21.40
C ASP A 253 -11.26 13.29 21.79
N ALA A 254 -11.16 13.85 23.00
CA ALA A 254 -12.11 14.83 23.52
C ALA A 254 -12.09 16.17 22.74
N SER A 255 -10.99 16.47 22.03
CA SER A 255 -10.85 17.67 21.19
C SER A 255 -11.45 17.46 19.79
N GLY A 256 -11.87 16.25 19.47
CA GLY A 256 -12.50 15.89 18.21
C GLY A 256 -11.54 15.40 17.13
N CYS A 257 -10.25 15.25 17.44
CA CYS A 257 -9.24 14.72 16.52
C CYS A 257 -9.43 13.22 16.36
N GLU A 258 -9.37 12.73 15.12
CA GLU A 258 -9.58 11.33 14.77
C GLU A 258 -8.34 10.78 14.03
N ASN A 259 -7.91 9.57 14.39
CA ASN A 259 -6.94 8.79 13.64
C ASN A 259 -7.40 7.33 13.54
N SER A 260 -6.84 6.55 12.62
CA SER A 260 -7.30 5.20 12.33
C SER A 260 -6.18 4.23 11.96
N VAL A 261 -6.47 2.94 12.12
CA VAL A 261 -5.57 1.84 11.73
C VAL A 261 -6.38 0.72 11.10
N ALA A 262 -5.85 0.11 10.04
CA ALA A 262 -6.42 -1.11 9.47
C ALA A 262 -6.10 -2.31 10.36
N VAL A 263 -7.05 -3.23 10.50
CA VAL A 263 -6.90 -4.46 11.28
C VAL A 263 -7.73 -5.57 10.64
N THR A 264 -7.25 -6.81 10.72
CA THR A 264 -7.94 -7.96 10.12
C THR A 264 -8.24 -8.99 11.19
N VAL A 265 -9.51 -9.38 11.28
CA VAL A 265 -9.96 -10.52 12.07
C VAL A 265 -9.84 -11.76 11.17
N THR A 266 -9.03 -12.72 11.56
CA THR A 266 -8.84 -13.98 10.82
C THR A 266 -9.80 -15.05 11.31
N ALA A 267 -10.15 -16.01 10.43
CA ALA A 267 -10.86 -17.21 10.83
C ALA A 267 -9.87 -18.33 11.20
N ASN A 268 -10.04 -18.92 12.38
CA ASN A 268 -9.36 -20.15 12.77
C ASN A 268 -10.39 -21.30 12.74
N ASN A 269 -10.57 -21.89 11.56
CA ASN A 269 -11.48 -23.01 11.35
C ASN A 269 -10.65 -24.29 11.31
N THR A 270 -10.75 -25.14 12.33
CA THR A 270 -9.91 -26.36 12.46
C THR A 270 -10.72 -27.65 12.34
N ILE A 271 -11.70 -27.73 11.42
CA ILE A 271 -12.34 -29.02 11.13
C ILE A 271 -11.32 -29.91 10.41
N ALA A 272 -10.73 -30.85 11.15
CA ALA A 272 -9.87 -31.87 10.59
C ALA A 272 -10.70 -33.10 10.23
N ILE A 273 -10.55 -33.58 8.99
CA ILE A 273 -11.29 -34.73 8.46
C ILE A 273 -10.33 -35.87 8.21
N ASN A 274 -10.50 -36.96 8.95
CA ASN A 274 -9.91 -38.26 8.67
C ASN A 274 -10.99 -39.21 8.16
N ASN A 275 -10.59 -40.25 7.44
CA ASN A 275 -11.52 -41.26 6.98
C ASN A 275 -10.88 -42.65 7.04
N ILE A 276 -11.74 -43.66 7.18
CA ILE A 276 -11.41 -45.07 7.05
C ILE A 276 -12.31 -45.61 5.94
N THR A 277 -11.70 -46.23 4.92
CA THR A 277 -12.46 -46.83 3.82
C THR A 277 -12.38 -48.35 3.87
N VAL A 278 -13.51 -49.01 3.61
CA VAL A 278 -13.56 -50.44 3.29
C VAL A 278 -13.70 -50.56 1.78
N PRO A 279 -12.78 -51.27 1.10
CA PRO A 279 -12.85 -51.48 -0.35
C PRO A 279 -14.19 -52.08 -0.79
N ALA A 280 -14.68 -51.67 -1.96
CA ALA A 280 -15.85 -52.24 -2.61
C ALA A 280 -15.45 -53.37 -3.56
N SER A 281 -16.19 -54.47 -3.58
CA SER A 281 -16.03 -55.52 -4.60
C SER A 281 -16.26 -54.93 -6.00
N LYS A 282 -15.48 -55.35 -7.01
CA LYS A 282 -15.58 -54.82 -8.39
C LYS A 282 -16.99 -54.83 -8.97
N CYS A 283 -17.83 -55.76 -8.50
CA CYS A 283 -19.16 -56.06 -9.04
C CYS A 283 -20.27 -55.87 -8.00
N SER A 284 -19.99 -55.14 -6.91
CA SER A 284 -20.99 -54.77 -5.91
C SER A 284 -20.64 -53.45 -5.24
N ASN A 285 -21.66 -52.68 -4.88
CA ASN A 285 -21.46 -51.45 -4.13
C ASN A 285 -21.52 -51.78 -2.65
N ASN A 286 -20.53 -52.49 -2.11
CA ASN A 286 -20.47 -52.90 -0.70
C ASN A 286 -19.36 -52.19 0.08
N GLY A 287 -18.67 -51.23 -0.56
CA GLY A 287 -17.67 -50.40 0.10
C GLY A 287 -18.30 -49.47 1.14
N THR A 288 -17.48 -49.02 2.08
CA THR A 288 -17.90 -48.07 3.11
C THR A 288 -16.85 -46.97 3.30
N ILE A 289 -17.32 -45.80 3.75
CA ILE A 289 -16.48 -44.71 4.23
C ILE A 289 -16.99 -44.35 5.62
N THR A 290 -16.12 -44.43 6.62
CA THR A 290 -16.35 -43.87 7.95
C THR A 290 -15.56 -42.58 8.08
N VAL A 291 -16.26 -41.47 8.34
CA VAL A 291 -15.68 -40.13 8.48
C VAL A 291 -15.43 -39.81 9.95
N ASN A 292 -14.23 -39.37 10.29
CA ASN A 292 -13.87 -38.94 11.64
C ASN A 292 -13.52 -37.46 11.59
N ALA A 293 -14.33 -36.63 12.25
CA ALA A 293 -14.13 -35.19 12.32
C ALA A 293 -13.70 -34.75 13.73
N THR A 294 -12.74 -33.83 13.81
CA THR A 294 -12.30 -33.20 15.06
C THR A 294 -12.20 -31.68 14.90
N GLY A 295 -12.01 -30.97 16.02
CA GLY A 295 -11.82 -29.50 16.05
C GLY A 295 -13.09 -28.66 16.25
N SER A 296 -14.27 -29.29 16.30
CA SER A 296 -15.57 -28.67 16.62
C SER A 296 -16.54 -29.72 17.20
N THR A 297 -17.83 -29.40 17.33
CA THR A 297 -18.87 -30.29 17.89
C THR A 297 -20.15 -30.31 17.04
N GLY A 298 -20.98 -31.35 17.24
CA GLY A 298 -22.27 -31.49 16.56
C GLY A 298 -22.16 -31.68 15.05
N PHE A 299 -21.22 -32.50 14.62
CA PHE A 299 -20.95 -32.76 13.22
C PHE A 299 -22.09 -33.49 12.51
N THR A 300 -22.36 -33.06 11.29
CA THR A 300 -23.18 -33.72 10.27
C THR A 300 -22.33 -33.94 9.03
N TYR A 301 -22.64 -34.97 8.27
CA TYR A 301 -21.82 -35.47 7.18
C TYR A 301 -22.65 -35.57 5.91
N LYS A 302 -22.08 -35.22 4.76
CA LYS A 302 -22.64 -35.56 3.44
C LYS A 302 -21.55 -36.08 2.52
N LEU A 303 -21.95 -36.83 1.50
CA LEU A 303 -21.08 -37.32 0.44
C LEU A 303 -21.44 -36.65 -0.88
N GLY A 304 -20.46 -36.06 -1.55
CA GLY A 304 -20.66 -35.29 -2.78
C GLY A 304 -21.25 -33.89 -2.55
N THR A 305 -21.09 -33.01 -3.54
CA THR A 305 -21.53 -31.61 -3.47
C THR A 305 -23.05 -31.47 -3.38
N GLY A 306 -23.80 -32.39 -4.00
CA GLY A 306 -25.27 -32.44 -3.99
C GLY A 306 -25.87 -33.39 -2.94
N GLY A 307 -25.05 -33.99 -2.07
CA GLY A 307 -25.52 -34.90 -1.04
C GLY A 307 -26.32 -34.21 0.07
N THR A 308 -27.17 -34.98 0.77
CA THR A 308 -27.88 -34.52 1.97
C THR A 308 -27.05 -34.74 3.23
N TYR A 309 -27.15 -33.82 4.17
CA TYR A 309 -26.50 -33.95 5.47
C TYR A 309 -27.22 -34.98 6.34
N GLN A 310 -26.45 -35.87 6.96
CA GLN A 310 -26.90 -36.86 7.92
C GLN A 310 -26.06 -36.81 9.20
N ALA A 311 -26.64 -37.27 10.32
CA ALA A 311 -25.92 -37.36 11.59
C ALA A 311 -24.93 -38.54 11.62
N SER A 312 -25.22 -39.62 10.90
CA SER A 312 -24.32 -40.77 10.79
C SER A 312 -23.04 -40.38 10.05
N ASN A 313 -21.90 -40.75 10.62
CA ASN A 313 -20.59 -40.57 10.00
C ASN A 313 -20.18 -41.74 9.09
N ILE A 314 -21.04 -42.74 8.92
CA ILE A 314 -20.78 -43.92 8.09
C ILE A 314 -21.63 -43.84 6.83
N PHE A 315 -20.96 -43.94 5.68
CA PHE A 315 -21.57 -44.12 4.37
C PHE A 315 -21.32 -45.55 3.92
N THR A 316 -22.39 -46.25 3.56
CA THR A 316 -22.34 -47.63 3.10
C THR A 316 -22.85 -47.72 1.66
N ALA A 317 -22.83 -48.93 1.12
CA ALA A 317 -23.31 -49.23 -0.21
C ALA A 317 -22.57 -48.45 -1.33
N LEU A 318 -21.26 -48.23 -1.15
CA LEU A 318 -20.46 -47.43 -2.07
C LEU A 318 -19.78 -48.33 -3.12
N ALA A 319 -19.78 -47.87 -4.36
CA ALA A 319 -18.96 -48.43 -5.42
C ALA A 319 -17.48 -48.07 -5.17
N SER A 320 -16.57 -48.75 -5.86
CA SER A 320 -15.18 -48.30 -5.90
C SER A 320 -15.09 -46.96 -6.62
N GLY A 321 -14.34 -46.01 -6.07
CA GLY A 321 -14.17 -44.69 -6.66
C GLY A 321 -13.74 -43.62 -5.68
N SER A 322 -13.53 -42.41 -6.22
CA SER A 322 -13.20 -41.22 -5.43
C SER A 322 -14.48 -40.51 -5.00
N TYR A 323 -14.57 -40.19 -3.71
CA TYR A 323 -15.67 -39.46 -3.11
C TYR A 323 -15.15 -38.22 -2.39
N THR A 324 -15.90 -37.12 -2.48
CA THR A 324 -15.66 -35.93 -1.66
C THR A 324 -16.61 -35.97 -0.48
N MET A 325 -16.08 -36.06 0.73
CA MET A 325 -16.85 -35.98 1.96
C MET A 325 -16.89 -34.53 2.39
N PHE A 326 -18.04 -34.09 2.91
CA PHE A 326 -18.19 -32.80 3.56
C PHE A 326 -18.64 -33.01 4.99
N VAL A 327 -18.01 -32.27 5.89
CA VAL A 327 -18.34 -32.24 7.32
C VAL A 327 -18.81 -30.84 7.65
N LYS A 328 -20.00 -30.76 8.26
CA LYS A 328 -20.56 -29.53 8.77
C LYS A 328 -20.78 -29.62 10.26
N ASP A 329 -20.24 -28.68 11.03
CA ASP A 329 -20.45 -28.63 12.48
C ASP A 329 -21.79 -27.96 12.86
N ALA A 330 -22.11 -27.94 14.16
CA ALA A 330 -23.34 -27.31 14.67
C ALA A 330 -23.43 -25.80 14.42
N PHE A 331 -22.29 -25.15 14.15
CA PHE A 331 -22.18 -23.71 13.89
C PHE A 331 -22.26 -23.37 12.40
N GLY A 332 -22.29 -24.39 11.55
CA GLY A 332 -22.51 -24.27 10.12
C GLY A 332 -21.25 -24.16 9.28
N CYS A 333 -20.05 -24.28 9.86
CA CYS A 333 -18.81 -24.39 9.09
C CYS A 333 -18.79 -25.69 8.31
N GLU A 334 -18.44 -25.62 7.03
CA GLU A 334 -18.26 -26.79 6.16
C GLU A 334 -16.78 -26.95 5.79
N SER A 335 -16.26 -28.17 5.89
CA SER A 335 -14.95 -28.56 5.36
C SER A 335 -15.11 -29.82 4.52
N SER A 336 -14.18 -30.05 3.59
CA SER A 336 -14.25 -31.21 2.71
C SER A 336 -12.91 -31.92 2.58
N ALA A 337 -12.96 -33.22 2.38
CA ALA A 337 -11.80 -34.05 2.11
C ALA A 337 -12.16 -35.15 1.10
N ALA A 338 -11.18 -35.57 0.32
CA ALA A 338 -11.34 -36.70 -0.59
C ALA A 338 -11.10 -38.02 0.15
N ALA A 339 -11.86 -39.05 -0.22
CA ALA A 339 -11.65 -40.43 0.17
C ALA A 339 -11.74 -41.32 -1.08
N ASN A 340 -10.93 -42.38 -1.12
CA ASN A 340 -10.98 -43.35 -2.20
C ASN A 340 -11.41 -44.71 -1.67
N VAL A 341 -12.53 -45.21 -2.18
CA VAL A 341 -12.96 -46.60 -1.96
C VAL A 341 -12.26 -47.44 -3.01
N ALA A 342 -11.27 -48.24 -2.58
CA ALA A 342 -10.53 -49.12 -3.48
C ALA A 342 -11.42 -50.26 -4.00
N VAL A 343 -11.01 -50.87 -5.11
CA VAL A 343 -11.60 -52.14 -5.59
C VAL A 343 -11.02 -53.29 -4.79
N ASN A 344 -11.86 -54.14 -4.20
CA ASN A 344 -11.48 -55.46 -3.71
C ASN A 344 -11.68 -56.49 -4.81
N ASN A 345 -10.61 -57.15 -5.23
CA ASN A 345 -10.66 -58.21 -6.25
C ASN A 345 -10.20 -59.56 -5.70
N THR A 346 -10.32 -59.75 -4.39
CA THR A 346 -9.80 -60.95 -3.73
C THR A 346 -10.75 -62.12 -3.96
N ALA A 347 -10.26 -63.10 -4.73
CA ALA A 347 -10.82 -64.43 -4.84
C ALA A 347 -11.07 -65.07 -3.46
N GLY A 348 -12.33 -65.42 -3.13
CA GLY A 348 -12.65 -66.17 -1.92
C GLY A 348 -11.91 -67.52 -1.82
N PRO A 349 -11.85 -68.15 -0.62
CA PRO A 349 -11.05 -69.37 -0.39
C PRO A 349 -11.50 -70.57 -1.23
N LEU A 350 -12.81 -70.70 -1.51
CA LEU A 350 -13.32 -71.77 -2.37
C LEU A 350 -12.88 -71.60 -3.83
N PHE A 351 -12.88 -70.37 -4.36
CA PHE A 351 -12.36 -70.10 -5.71
C PHE A 351 -10.83 -70.24 -5.76
N THR A 352 -10.11 -69.88 -4.70
CA THR A 352 -8.67 -70.13 -4.59
C THR A 352 -8.37 -71.63 -4.69
N ASN A 353 -9.19 -72.49 -4.09
CA ASN A 353 -9.03 -73.94 -4.19
C ASN A 353 -9.31 -74.47 -5.61
N VAL A 354 -10.34 -73.96 -6.28
CA VAL A 354 -10.63 -74.30 -7.69
C VAL A 354 -9.52 -73.81 -8.62
N LYS A 355 -9.03 -72.58 -8.43
CA LYS A 355 -7.90 -72.01 -9.17
C LYS A 355 -6.64 -72.85 -8.99
N ASN A 356 -6.31 -73.23 -7.75
CA ASN A 356 -5.15 -74.06 -7.46
C ASN A 356 -5.26 -75.45 -8.08
N LEU A 357 -6.45 -76.05 -8.07
CA LEU A 357 -6.73 -77.31 -8.76
C LEU A 357 -6.51 -77.19 -10.28
N LEU A 358 -7.08 -76.16 -10.91
CA LEU A 358 -6.95 -75.94 -12.35
C LEU A 358 -5.50 -75.65 -12.75
N ALA A 359 -4.77 -74.86 -11.95
CA ALA A 359 -3.36 -74.58 -12.15
C ALA A 359 -2.49 -75.85 -12.04
N ALA A 360 -2.79 -76.74 -11.08
CA ALA A 360 -2.07 -78.00 -10.91
C ALA A 360 -2.33 -79.01 -12.05
N ARG A 361 -3.50 -78.95 -12.70
CA ARG A 361 -3.90 -79.88 -13.76
C ARG A 361 -3.53 -79.43 -15.18
N CYS A 362 -3.24 -78.15 -15.39
CA CYS A 362 -3.00 -77.56 -16.71
C CYS A 362 -1.63 -76.86 -16.75
N VAL A 363 -0.53 -77.64 -16.73
CA VAL A 363 0.84 -77.09 -16.78
C VAL A 363 1.15 -76.41 -18.13
N SER A 364 0.52 -76.84 -19.22
CA SER A 364 0.70 -76.28 -20.57
C SER A 364 -0.33 -75.22 -20.98
N CYS A 365 -1.35 -74.95 -20.15
CA CYS A 365 -2.43 -74.01 -20.51
C CYS A 365 -2.12 -72.56 -20.11
N HIS A 366 -0.98 -72.32 -19.44
CA HIS A 366 -0.62 -71.02 -18.87
C HIS A 366 0.85 -70.61 -19.10
N SER A 367 1.55 -71.22 -20.07
CA SER A 367 2.94 -70.84 -20.38
C SER A 367 3.08 -69.61 -21.31
N GLY A 368 2.00 -68.87 -21.56
CA GLY A 368 2.01 -67.61 -22.29
C GLY A 368 1.54 -66.44 -21.42
N PRO A 369 2.09 -65.23 -21.58
CA PRO A 369 1.75 -64.06 -20.75
C PRO A 369 0.33 -63.50 -20.97
N SER A 370 -0.54 -64.20 -21.72
CA SER A 370 -1.92 -63.76 -21.94
C SER A 370 -2.84 -64.97 -22.21
N PRO A 371 -3.91 -65.17 -21.42
CA PRO A 371 -4.96 -66.15 -21.74
C PRO A 371 -5.70 -65.69 -23.00
N ALA A 372 -5.99 -66.62 -23.91
CA ALA A 372 -6.74 -66.34 -25.14
C ALA A 372 -8.02 -65.53 -24.84
N GLY A 373 -8.10 -64.32 -25.39
CA GLY A 373 -9.22 -63.39 -25.21
C GLY A 373 -8.93 -62.13 -24.38
N GLY A 374 -7.74 -61.98 -23.79
CA GLY A 374 -7.41 -60.78 -23.00
C GLY A 374 -8.03 -60.75 -21.61
N HIS A 375 -8.65 -61.85 -21.19
CA HIS A 375 -9.25 -61.96 -19.87
C HIS A 375 -8.24 -62.44 -18.84
N ASN A 376 -8.10 -61.67 -17.76
CA ASN A 376 -7.23 -62.04 -16.66
C ASN A 376 -8.07 -62.72 -15.56
N TRP A 377 -7.85 -64.02 -15.38
CA TRP A 377 -8.58 -64.90 -14.46
C TRP A 377 -8.50 -64.49 -12.98
N THR A 378 -7.62 -63.56 -12.63
CA THR A 378 -7.58 -62.97 -11.28
C THR A 378 -8.45 -61.73 -11.11
N VAL A 379 -9.02 -61.16 -12.18
CA VAL A 379 -9.65 -59.83 -12.12
C VAL A 379 -10.92 -59.63 -12.96
N ASP A 380 -11.37 -60.60 -13.77
CA ASP A 380 -12.53 -60.44 -14.65
C ASP A 380 -13.84 -61.03 -14.10
N CYS A 381 -14.80 -60.15 -13.81
CA CYS A 381 -16.19 -60.49 -13.53
C CYS A 381 -16.98 -60.94 -14.79
N GLU A 382 -16.37 -61.21 -15.94
CA GLU A 382 -17.09 -61.70 -17.12
C GLU A 382 -17.27 -63.22 -17.14
N ILE A 383 -16.63 -63.94 -16.22
CA ILE A 383 -16.79 -65.40 -16.09
C ILE A 383 -18.20 -65.78 -15.60
N VAL A 384 -18.96 -64.83 -15.02
CA VAL A 384 -20.34 -65.04 -14.54
C VAL A 384 -21.31 -65.40 -15.67
N ASN A 385 -21.10 -64.88 -16.88
CA ASN A 385 -21.90 -65.21 -18.06
C ASN A 385 -21.66 -66.64 -18.58
N PHE A 386 -20.68 -67.35 -18.00
CA PHE A 386 -20.41 -68.75 -18.29
C PHE A 386 -20.95 -69.68 -17.21
N SER A 387 -21.66 -69.22 -16.17
CA SER A 387 -22.17 -70.10 -15.11
C SER A 387 -23.09 -71.20 -15.66
N ASP A 388 -23.90 -70.90 -16.68
CA ASP A 388 -24.70 -71.90 -17.39
C ASP A 388 -23.83 -72.85 -18.22
N ARG A 389 -22.73 -72.38 -18.80
CA ARG A 389 -21.77 -73.24 -19.48
C ARG A 389 -20.98 -74.11 -18.52
N ILE A 390 -20.71 -73.67 -17.29
CA ILE A 390 -20.03 -74.44 -16.23
C ILE A 390 -20.98 -75.46 -15.61
N ASN A 391 -22.25 -75.09 -15.38
CA ASN A 391 -23.27 -76.01 -14.84
C ASN A 391 -23.74 -77.05 -15.87
N GLN A 392 -23.82 -76.69 -17.16
CA GLN A 392 -24.11 -77.65 -18.23
C GLN A 392 -22.87 -78.45 -18.65
N ARG A 393 -21.66 -77.91 -18.45
CA ARG A 393 -20.41 -78.68 -18.48
C ARG A 393 -20.08 -79.17 -17.08
N ALA A 394 -20.96 -79.95 -16.48
CA ALA A 394 -20.57 -80.87 -15.42
C ALA A 394 -19.46 -81.76 -15.98
N VAL A 395 -18.20 -81.33 -15.80
CA VAL A 395 -16.93 -81.95 -16.21
C VAL A 395 -17.15 -83.15 -17.13
N VAL A 396 -17.53 -82.91 -18.38
CA VAL A 396 -17.41 -83.97 -19.39
C VAL A 396 -15.91 -84.08 -19.59
N ILE A 397 -15.35 -85.21 -19.13
CA ILE A 397 -13.91 -85.51 -19.08
C ILE A 397 -13.20 -85.29 -20.42
N GLY A 398 -13.92 -85.12 -21.54
CA GLY A 398 -13.38 -84.88 -22.89
C GLY A 398 -13.08 -83.43 -23.29
N ASP A 399 -13.49 -82.42 -22.51
CA ASP A 399 -13.31 -81.01 -22.90
C ASP A 399 -12.09 -80.33 -22.24
N MET A 400 -11.36 -81.04 -21.38
CA MET A 400 -10.00 -80.63 -21.04
C MET A 400 -9.08 -80.94 -22.24
N PRO A 401 -8.05 -80.11 -22.52
CA PRO A 401 -7.13 -80.36 -23.62
C PRO A 401 -6.64 -81.81 -23.54
N GLN A 402 -6.96 -82.52 -24.62
CA GLN A 402 -6.92 -83.97 -24.80
C GLN A 402 -5.72 -84.63 -24.08
N GLY A 403 -6.01 -85.50 -23.09
CA GLY A 403 -5.02 -86.46 -22.55
C GLY A 403 -4.73 -86.41 -21.04
N GLY A 404 -5.37 -85.54 -20.26
CA GLY A 404 -5.18 -85.52 -18.81
C GLY A 404 -5.89 -86.69 -18.08
N PRO A 405 -5.32 -87.24 -16.99
CA PRO A 405 -6.02 -88.24 -16.17
C PRO A 405 -7.31 -87.64 -15.58
N PRO A 406 -8.39 -88.44 -15.46
CA PRO A 406 -9.68 -87.97 -14.94
C PRO A 406 -9.51 -87.37 -13.54
N LEU A 407 -10.30 -86.34 -13.23
CA LEU A 407 -10.31 -85.74 -11.90
C LEU A 407 -10.63 -86.79 -10.83
N THR A 408 -9.84 -86.79 -9.76
CA THR A 408 -10.06 -87.61 -8.58
C THR A 408 -11.35 -87.19 -7.85
N ALA A 409 -11.87 -88.06 -6.99
CA ALA A 409 -13.06 -87.75 -6.19
C ALA A 409 -12.87 -86.47 -5.34
N THR A 410 -11.68 -86.25 -4.79
CA THR A 410 -11.34 -85.06 -4.00
C THR A 410 -11.37 -83.78 -4.85
N GLU A 411 -10.89 -83.84 -6.08
CA GLU A 411 -10.85 -82.70 -6.99
C GLU A 411 -12.24 -82.35 -7.54
N LYS A 412 -13.02 -83.38 -7.85
CA LYS A 412 -14.45 -83.22 -8.12
C LYS A 412 -15.15 -82.58 -6.93
N ALA A 413 -14.85 -83.02 -5.71
CA ALA A 413 -15.40 -82.42 -4.50
C ALA A 413 -14.99 -80.95 -4.31
N ILE A 414 -13.77 -80.51 -4.69
CA ILE A 414 -13.39 -79.08 -4.65
C ILE A 414 -14.29 -78.24 -5.56
N ILE A 415 -14.50 -78.69 -6.80
CA ILE A 415 -15.37 -78.00 -7.77
C ILE A 415 -16.83 -78.08 -7.34
N THR A 416 -17.29 -79.26 -6.91
CA THR A 416 -18.66 -79.49 -6.44
C THR A 416 -18.95 -78.72 -5.15
N ASN A 417 -18.02 -78.60 -4.21
CA ASN A 417 -18.20 -77.79 -3.01
C ASN A 417 -18.26 -76.30 -3.34
N TRP A 418 -17.49 -75.84 -4.31
CA TRP A 418 -17.59 -74.47 -4.83
C TRP A 418 -18.96 -74.23 -5.48
N ILE A 419 -19.45 -75.14 -6.34
CA ILE A 419 -20.77 -75.04 -6.99
C ILE A 419 -21.91 -75.14 -5.96
N ASN A 420 -21.86 -76.10 -5.03
CA ASN A 420 -22.94 -76.42 -4.08
C ASN A 420 -23.04 -75.43 -2.91
N ALA A 421 -21.98 -74.67 -2.62
CA ALA A 421 -22.05 -73.59 -1.64
C ALA A 421 -22.98 -72.44 -2.08
N GLY A 422 -23.68 -72.57 -3.22
CA GLY A 422 -24.49 -71.51 -3.79
C GLY A 422 -23.64 -70.32 -4.23
N ALA A 423 -22.32 -70.53 -4.39
CA ALA A 423 -21.37 -69.50 -4.77
C ALA A 423 -21.65 -69.09 -6.21
N LYS A 424 -22.56 -68.15 -6.35
CA LYS A 424 -22.63 -67.28 -7.51
C LYS A 424 -21.41 -66.37 -7.44
N PHE A 425 -20.95 -65.85 -8.57
CA PHE A 425 -20.13 -64.63 -8.54
C PHE A 425 -21.03 -63.45 -8.16
N THR A 426 -21.54 -63.52 -6.95
CA THR A 426 -22.05 -62.44 -6.12
C THR A 426 -21.68 -62.90 -4.72
N ASP A 427 -20.39 -62.77 -4.43
CA ASP A 427 -19.81 -62.38 -3.14
C ASP A 427 -18.30 -62.18 -3.32
#